data_AF-A0A534ZPY8-F1
#
_entry.id   AF-A0A534ZPY8-F1
#
_cell.length_a   1.000
_cell.length_b   1.000
_cell.length_c   1.000
_cell.angle_alpha   90.00
_cell.angle_beta   90.00
_cell.angle_gamma   90.00
#
_symmetry.space_group_name_H-M   'P 1'
#
loop_
_entity.id
_entity.type
_entity.pdbx_description
1 polymer ?
#
loop_
_entity_poly.entity_id
_entity_poly.type
_entity_poly.pdbx_seq_one_letter_code
_entity_poly.pdbx_strand_id
1 'polypeptide(L)'
;MYDQAPMGARIADVVTSFMGSWRFIILQTVIVLAWITGNIYLLFHYDPYPFILLNLAFSTQAAYAAPLILLAGNRSAQRDRLTLEHAASEADVEEKQNVDLLRGNRQILEHVQALEERILQLEQRIVSGLTPPSA
;
A
#
# COMPACT_ATOMS: atom_id res chain seq x y z
N MET A 1 -9.30 -22.82 -9.62
CA MET A 1 -8.01 -22.12 -9.48
C MET A 1 -8.08 -21.31 -8.19
N TYR A 2 -7.02 -21.38 -7.38
CA TYR A 2 -6.83 -20.76 -6.05
C TYR A 2 -7.79 -21.18 -4.93
N ASP A 3 -7.34 -22.13 -4.10
CA ASP A 3 -7.42 -21.99 -2.64
C ASP A 3 -6.61 -23.09 -1.97
N GLN A 4 -5.36 -22.80 -1.58
CA GLN A 4 -4.63 -23.67 -0.65
C GLN A 4 -3.92 -22.83 0.42
N ALA A 5 -4.47 -22.98 1.62
CA ALA A 5 -3.81 -22.92 2.92
C ALA A 5 -3.45 -21.54 3.53
N PRO A 6 -4.38 -20.94 4.31
CA PRO A 6 -4.20 -19.73 5.13
C PRO A 6 -3.17 -19.81 6.29
N MET A 7 -2.42 -20.91 6.43
CA MET A 7 -1.38 -21.05 7.46
C MET A 7 -0.15 -20.18 7.16
N GLY A 8 0.36 -20.21 5.92
CA GLY A 8 1.53 -19.43 5.54
C GLY A 8 1.30 -17.91 5.66
N ALA A 9 0.05 -17.48 5.48
CA ALA A 9 -0.39 -16.10 5.66
C ALA A 9 -0.19 -15.61 7.10
N ARG A 10 -0.73 -16.35 8.06
CA ARG A 10 -0.61 -16.02 9.48
C ARG A 10 0.83 -16.13 9.95
N ILE A 11 1.57 -17.13 9.47
CA ILE A 11 2.98 -17.31 9.83
C ILE A 11 3.83 -16.14 9.33
N ALA A 12 3.64 -15.67 8.09
CA ALA A 12 4.37 -14.53 7.56
C ALA A 12 4.06 -13.23 8.34
N ASP A 13 2.79 -12.94 8.60
CA ASP A 13 2.40 -11.74 9.36
C ASP A 13 2.93 -11.79 10.81
N VAL A 14 2.90 -12.97 11.44
CA VAL A 14 3.49 -13.19 12.78
C VAL A 14 5.00 -12.98 12.74
N VAL A 15 5.71 -13.56 11.78
CA VAL A 15 7.17 -13.41 11.62
C VAL A 15 7.54 -11.95 11.43
N THR A 16 6.87 -11.22 10.53
CA THR A 16 7.15 -9.79 10.31
C THR A 16 6.91 -8.98 11.57
N SER A 17 5.82 -9.25 12.31
CA SER A 17 5.55 -8.58 13.59
C SER A 17 6.55 -8.96 14.70
N PHE A 18 7.09 -10.18 14.66
CA PHE A 18 7.95 -10.74 15.71
C PHE A 18 9.42 -10.32 15.52
N MET A 19 9.95 -10.39 14.30
CA MET A 19 11.31 -9.97 13.96
C MET A 19 11.49 -8.45 14.07
N GLY A 20 10.42 -7.65 13.87
CA GLY A 20 10.46 -6.19 14.00
C GLY A 20 10.23 -5.66 15.42
N SER A 21 9.99 -6.53 16.41
CA SER A 21 9.65 -6.09 17.77
C SER A 21 10.88 -5.98 18.67
N TRP A 22 11.00 -4.85 19.38
CA TRP A 22 12.00 -4.65 20.45
C TRP A 22 11.97 -5.74 21.53
N ARG A 23 10.82 -6.38 21.74
CA ARG A 23 10.63 -7.45 22.73
C ARG A 23 11.41 -8.73 22.35
N PHE A 24 11.54 -9.03 21.06
CA PHE A 24 12.28 -10.20 20.58
C PHE A 24 13.78 -10.05 20.85
N ILE A 25 14.33 -8.87 20.55
CA ILE A 25 15.75 -8.56 20.78
C ILE A 25 16.09 -8.72 22.27
N ILE A 26 15.27 -8.14 23.16
CA ILE A 26 15.49 -8.23 24.61
C ILE A 26 15.43 -9.68 25.09
N LEU A 27 14.41 -10.44 24.67
CA LEU A 27 14.27 -11.86 25.04
C LEU A 27 15.48 -12.68 24.57
N GLN A 28 15.91 -12.51 23.32
CA GLN A 28 17.05 -13.21 22.76
C GLN A 28 18.35 -12.88 23.52
N THR A 29 18.57 -11.60 23.85
CA THR A 29 19.73 -11.18 24.65
C THR A 29 19.72 -11.81 26.04
N VAL A 30 18.57 -11.86 26.71
CA VAL A 30 18.43 -12.48 28.03
C VAL A 30 18.72 -13.99 27.97
N ILE A 31 18.23 -14.69 26.95
CA ILE A 31 18.49 -16.13 26.77
C ILE A 31 19.99 -16.39 26.57
N VAL A 32 20.66 -15.59 25.74
CA VAL A 32 22.11 -15.70 25.52
C VAL A 32 22.88 -15.45 26.81
N LEU A 33 22.54 -14.39 27.54
CA LEU A 33 23.18 -14.07 28.81
C LEU A 33 22.95 -15.18 29.85
N ALA A 34 21.72 -15.71 29.96
CA ALA A 34 21.40 -16.81 30.85
C ALA A 34 22.20 -18.08 30.50
N TRP A 35 22.38 -18.36 29.20
CA TRP A 35 23.21 -19.48 28.73
C TRP A 35 24.68 -19.29 29.13
N ILE A 36 25.26 -18.12 28.87
CA ILE A 36 26.65 -17.81 29.22
C ILE A 36 26.85 -17.87 30.73
N THR A 37 26.00 -17.19 31.52
CA THR A 37 26.10 -17.18 32.99
C THR A 37 25.90 -18.56 33.57
N GLY A 38 24.91 -19.33 33.09
CA GLY A 38 24.68 -20.71 33.49
C GLY A 38 25.89 -21.59 33.20
N ASN A 39 26.48 -21.50 32.01
CA ASN A 39 27.65 -22.29 31.64
C ASN A 39 28.88 -22.02 32.53
N ILE A 40 29.12 -20.75 32.87
CA ILE A 40 30.23 -20.33 33.74
C ILE A 40 29.99 -20.76 35.19
N TYR A 41 28.78 -20.60 35.72
CA TYR A 41 28.49 -20.82 37.14
C TYR A 41 28.31 -22.29 37.51
N LEU A 42 27.79 -23.11 36.60
CA LEU A 42 27.44 -24.50 36.90
C LEU A 42 28.63 -25.48 36.86
N LEU A 43 29.87 -25.07 36.59
CA LEU A 43 31.09 -25.93 36.47
C LEU A 43 31.00 -27.09 35.45
N PHE A 44 29.84 -27.31 34.82
CA PHE A 44 29.61 -28.47 33.96
C PHE A 44 30.26 -28.36 32.57
N HIS A 45 30.93 -27.24 32.23
CA HIS A 45 31.71 -27.06 30.99
C HIS A 45 30.96 -27.55 29.73
N TYR A 46 29.63 -27.39 29.69
CA TYR A 46 28.80 -27.89 28.58
C TYR A 46 29.14 -27.20 27.24
N ASP A 47 29.70 -25.98 27.30
CA ASP A 47 30.09 -25.20 26.13
C ASP A 47 31.25 -24.25 26.50
N PRO A 48 32.49 -24.75 26.64
CA PRO A 48 33.64 -23.94 27.00
C PRO A 48 33.92 -22.85 25.96
N TYR A 49 34.56 -21.76 26.37
CA TYR A 49 35.00 -20.71 25.45
C TYR A 49 35.79 -21.33 24.28
N PRO A 50 35.37 -21.17 23.01
CA PRO A 50 34.61 -20.05 22.41
C PRO A 50 33.10 -20.29 22.13
N PHE A 51 32.38 -21.07 22.96
CA PHE A 51 30.92 -21.33 22.85
C PHE A 51 30.49 -21.92 21.49
N ILE A 52 30.99 -23.12 21.16
CA ILE A 52 30.77 -23.78 19.87
C ILE A 52 29.29 -24.10 19.64
N LEU A 53 28.55 -24.49 20.68
CA LEU A 53 27.14 -24.87 20.56
C LEU A 53 26.26 -23.66 20.35
N LEU A 54 26.51 -22.58 21.08
CA LEU A 54 25.83 -21.31 20.88
C LEU A 54 26.08 -20.79 19.46
N ASN A 55 27.31 -20.87 18.98
CA ASN A 55 27.67 -20.47 17.62
C ASN A 55 26.94 -21.31 16.56
N LEU A 56 26.89 -22.63 16.75
CA LEU A 56 26.18 -23.55 15.85
C LEU A 56 24.66 -23.28 15.83
N ALA A 57 24.07 -22.99 16.99
CA ALA A 57 22.67 -22.64 17.12
C ALA A 57 22.33 -21.34 16.36
N PHE A 58 23.13 -20.29 16.53
CA PHE A 58 22.98 -19.05 15.77
C PHE A 58 23.17 -19.23 14.27
N SER A 59 24.16 -20.03 13.87
CA SER A 59 24.40 -20.35 12.46
C SER A 59 23.21 -21.06 11.82
N THR A 60 22.62 -22.01 12.55
CA THR A 60 21.41 -22.71 12.10
C THR A 60 20.19 -21.77 12.10
N GLN A 61 20.04 -20.94 13.12
CA GLN A 61 18.97 -19.94 13.20
C GLN A 61 19.02 -18.98 12.00
N ALA A 62 20.20 -18.50 11.62
CA ALA A 62 20.39 -17.66 10.43
C ALA A 62 20.07 -18.41 9.13
N ALA A 63 20.48 -19.68 9.02
CA ALA A 63 20.20 -20.52 7.86
C ALA A 63 18.70 -20.74 7.62
N TYR A 64 17.90 -20.89 8.68
CA TYR A 64 16.43 -20.99 8.58
C TYR A 64 15.74 -19.63 8.43
N ALA A 65 16.32 -18.55 8.98
CA ALA A 65 15.78 -17.21 8.84
C ALA A 65 15.78 -16.73 7.38
N ALA A 66 16.87 -16.94 6.64
CA ALA A 66 17.01 -16.47 5.26
C ALA A 66 15.87 -16.91 4.30
N PRO A 67 15.54 -18.21 4.16
CA PRO A 67 14.44 -18.65 3.30
C PRO A 67 13.07 -18.18 3.79
N LEU A 68 12.87 -18.12 5.11
CA LEU A 68 11.62 -17.68 5.72
C LEU A 68 11.38 -16.18 5.49
N ILE A 69 12.44 -15.35 5.58
CA ILE A 69 12.40 -13.93 5.21
C ILE A 69 12.12 -13.78 3.71
N LEU A 70 12.73 -14.60 2.86
CA LEU A 70 12.50 -14.56 1.41
C LEU A 70 11.05 -14.92 1.05
N LEU A 71 10.48 -15.93 1.69
CA LEU A 71 9.07 -16.32 1.54
C LEU A 71 8.12 -15.22 2.03
N ALA A 72 8.42 -14.61 3.18
CA ALA A 72 7.65 -13.48 3.70
C ALA A 72 7.72 -12.26 2.76
N GLY A 73 8.93 -11.92 2.26
CA GLY A 73 9.16 -10.81 1.35
C GLY A 73 8.50 -10.98 -0.02
N ASN A 74 8.61 -12.15 -0.64
CA ASN A 74 7.97 -12.45 -1.94
C ASN A 74 6.45 -12.25 -1.86
N ARG A 75 5.86 -12.71 -0.76
CA ARG A 75 4.42 -12.58 -0.53
C ARG A 75 3.99 -11.15 -0.21
N SER A 76 4.76 -10.41 0.58
CA SER A 76 4.51 -8.98 0.80
C SER A 76 4.55 -8.20 -0.52
N ALA A 77 5.52 -8.50 -1.40
CA ALA A 77 5.60 -7.89 -2.73
C ALA A 77 4.40 -8.24 -3.64
N GLN A 78 3.86 -9.46 -3.54
CA GLN A 78 2.62 -9.82 -4.26
C GLN A 78 1.41 -9.02 -3.77
N ARG A 79 1.24 -8.86 -2.44
CA ARG A 79 0.16 -8.01 -1.88
C ARG A 79 0.31 -6.55 -2.30
N ASP A 80 1.54 -6.04 -2.26
CA ASP A 80 1.84 -4.66 -2.64
C ASP A 80 1.51 -4.42 -4.11
N ARG A 81 1.91 -5.35 -5.00
CA ARG A 81 1.55 -5.30 -6.41
C ARG A 81 0.04 -5.27 -6.65
N LEU A 82 -0.73 -6.14 -5.98
CA LEU A 82 -2.19 -6.13 -6.12
C LEU A 82 -2.81 -4.81 -5.63
N THR A 83 -2.27 -4.25 -4.55
CA THR A 83 -2.70 -2.95 -4.01
C THR A 83 -2.42 -1.83 -5.00
N LEU A 84 -1.25 -1.84 -5.64
CA LEU A 84 -0.89 -0.88 -6.67
C LEU A 84 -1.74 -1.02 -7.94
N GLU A 85 -2.04 -2.24 -8.38
CA GLU A 85 -2.93 -2.49 -9.53
C GLU A 85 -4.35 -1.98 -9.26
N HIS A 86 -4.89 -2.19 -8.05
CA HIS A 86 -6.17 -1.61 -7.66
C HIS A 86 -6.14 -0.08 -7.61
N ALA A 87 -5.11 0.51 -6.99
CA ALA A 87 -4.97 1.97 -6.94
C ALA A 87 -4.86 2.60 -8.33
N ALA A 88 -4.16 1.95 -9.26
CA ALA A 88 -4.09 2.40 -10.65
C ALA A 88 -5.46 2.33 -11.34
N SER A 89 -6.23 1.24 -11.13
CA SER A 89 -7.58 1.14 -11.67
C SER A 89 -8.54 2.17 -11.09
N GLU A 90 -8.41 2.53 -9.81
CA GLU A 90 -9.21 3.57 -9.18
C GLU A 90 -8.87 4.96 -9.75
N ALA A 91 -7.59 5.24 -9.95
CA ALA A 91 -7.12 6.49 -10.57
C ALA A 91 -7.66 6.66 -12.00
N ASP A 92 -7.67 5.59 -12.82
CA ASP A 92 -8.24 5.60 -14.17
C ASP A 92 -9.75 5.92 -14.17
N VAL A 93 -10.49 5.46 -13.17
CA VAL A 93 -11.92 5.75 -13.02
C VAL A 93 -12.12 7.20 -12.58
N GLU A 94 -11.33 7.68 -11.63
CA GLU A 94 -11.36 9.06 -11.17
C GLU A 94 -11.03 10.04 -12.30
N GLU A 95 -10.01 9.75 -13.13
CA GLU A 95 -9.66 10.56 -14.28
C GLU A 95 -10.82 10.67 -15.27
N LYS A 96 -11.47 9.55 -15.60
CA LYS A 96 -12.65 9.54 -16.48
C LYS A 96 -13.79 10.37 -15.91
N GLN A 97 -14.08 10.24 -14.62
CA GLN A 97 -15.09 11.05 -13.94
C GLN A 97 -14.76 12.54 -14.02
N ASN A 98 -13.50 12.91 -13.81
CA ASN A 98 -13.06 14.30 -13.88
C ASN A 98 -13.20 14.86 -15.32
N VAL A 99 -12.83 14.08 -16.33
CA VAL A 99 -13.05 14.44 -17.74
C VAL A 99 -14.54 14.67 -18.04
N ASP A 100 -15.42 13.81 -17.53
CA ASP A 100 -16.87 13.97 -17.74
C ASP A 100 -17.44 15.20 -17.01
N LEU A 101 -16.93 15.54 -15.82
CA LEU A 101 -17.27 16.80 -15.14
C LEU A 101 -16.82 18.02 -15.94
N LEU A 102 -15.62 18.00 -16.50
CA LEU A 102 -15.11 19.08 -17.35
C LEU A 102 -15.96 19.24 -18.63
N ARG A 103 -16.39 18.12 -19.23
CA ARG A 103 -17.32 18.14 -20.37
C ARG A 103 -18.67 18.74 -19.99
N GLY A 104 -19.23 18.35 -18.86
CA GLY A 104 -20.48 18.92 -18.35
C GLY A 104 -20.39 20.43 -18.15
N ASN A 105 -19.31 20.90 -17.51
CA ASN A 105 -19.07 22.34 -17.33
C ASN A 105 -18.96 23.08 -18.66
N ARG A 106 -18.24 22.52 -19.64
CA ARG A 106 -18.17 23.12 -21.00
C ARG A 106 -19.56 23.23 -21.63
N GLN A 107 -20.37 22.18 -21.54
CA GLN A 107 -21.71 22.17 -22.13
C GLN A 107 -22.65 23.20 -21.49
N ILE A 108 -22.51 23.44 -20.18
CA ILE A 108 -23.24 24.52 -19.48
C ILE A 108 -22.83 25.88 -20.04
N LEU A 109 -21.52 26.13 -20.20
CA LEU A 109 -21.02 27.38 -20.76
C LEU A 109 -21.54 27.62 -22.18
N GLU A 110 -21.54 26.59 -23.04
CA GLU A 110 -22.10 26.67 -24.39
C GLU A 110 -23.61 26.98 -24.38
N HIS A 111 -24.37 26.38 -23.47
CA HIS A 111 -25.80 26.69 -23.31
C HIS A 111 -26.02 28.14 -22.87
N VAL A 112 -25.23 28.64 -21.92
CA VAL A 112 -25.32 30.03 -21.45
C VAL A 112 -25.05 30.98 -22.61
N GLN A 113 -23.99 30.76 -23.40
CA GLN A 113 -23.68 31.56 -24.58
C GLN A 113 -24.81 31.52 -25.62
N ALA A 114 -25.37 30.34 -25.89
CA ALA A 114 -26.48 30.20 -26.83
C ALA A 114 -27.76 30.92 -26.35
N LEU A 115 -28.00 30.97 -25.03
CA LEU A 115 -29.10 31.75 -24.46
C LEU A 115 -28.86 33.25 -24.63
N GLU A 116 -27.64 33.74 -24.39
CA GLU A 116 -27.27 35.14 -24.62
C GLU A 116 -27.51 35.57 -26.07
N GLU A 117 -27.04 34.77 -27.05
CA GLU A 117 -27.26 35.07 -28.47
C GLU A 117 -28.74 35.13 -28.84
N ARG A 118 -29.56 34.22 -28.29
CA ARG A 118 -31.01 34.22 -28.53
C ARG A 118 -31.69 35.45 -27.95
N ILE A 119 -31.29 35.89 -26.76
CA ILE A 119 -31.82 37.12 -26.14
C ILE A 119 -31.50 38.32 -27.04
N LEU A 120 -30.25 38.45 -27.49
CA LEU A 120 -29.84 39.52 -28.39
C LEU A 120 -30.62 39.51 -29.72
N GLN A 121 -30.82 38.34 -30.32
CA GLN A 121 -31.64 38.21 -31.53
C GLN A 121 -33.09 38.61 -31.30
N LEU A 122 -33.68 38.24 -30.15
CA LEU A 122 -35.06 38.62 -29.82
C LEU A 122 -35.17 40.13 -29.64
N GLU A 123 -34.23 40.77 -28.97
CA GLU A 123 -34.18 42.23 -28.85
C GLU A 123 -34.10 42.90 -30.24
N GLN A 124 -33.23 42.41 -31.12
CA GLN A 124 -33.08 42.96 -32.47
C GLN A 124 -34.34 42.81 -33.33
N ARG A 125 -35.05 41.68 -33.21
CA ARG A 125 -36.33 41.43 -33.88
C ARG A 125 -37.45 42.35 -33.35
N ILE A 126 -37.47 42.61 -32.04
CA ILE A 126 -38.43 43.53 -31.42
C ILE A 126 -38.17 44.97 -31.91
N VAL A 127 -36.92 45.42 -31.88
CA VAL A 127 -36.53 46.77 -32.33
C VAL A 127 -36.85 46.98 -33.82
N SER A 128 -36.49 46.02 -34.67
CA SER A 128 -36.80 46.11 -36.11
C SER A 128 -38.31 46.07 -36.40
N GLY A 129 -39.10 45.33 -35.62
CA GLY A 129 -40.56 45.32 -35.73
C GLY A 129 -41.26 46.60 -35.23
N LEU A 130 -40.62 47.35 -34.32
CA LEU A 130 -41.13 48.62 -33.78
C LEU A 130 -40.71 49.86 -34.59
N THR A 131 -39.82 49.70 -35.57
CA THR A 131 -39.37 50.80 -36.46
C THR A 131 -40.13 50.70 -37.79
N PRO A 132 -41.26 51.41 -38.00
CA PRO A 132 -41.99 51.33 -39.26
C PRO A 132 -41.13 51.89 -40.41
N PRO A 133 -41.31 51.39 -41.65
CA PRO A 133 -40.60 51.92 -42.81
C PRO A 133 -40.94 53.40 -42.92
N SER A 134 -39.93 54.26 -42.78
CA SER A 134 -40.02 55.68 -43.12
C SER A 134 -40.41 55.77 -44.60
N ALA A 135 -41.70 56.04 -44.83
CA ALA A 135 -42.25 56.44 -46.12
C ALA A 135 -41.67 57.79 -46.57
#